data_AF-A0A7X4ACF5-F1
#
_entry.id   AF-A0A7X4ACF5-F1
#
_cell.length_a   1.000
_cell.length_b   1.000
_cell.length_c   1.000
_cell.angle_alpha   90.00
_cell.angle_beta   90.00
_cell.angle_gamma   90.00
#
_symmetry.space_group_name_H-M   'P 1'
#
loop_
_entity.id
_entity.type
_entity.pdbx_description
1 polymer ?
#
loop_
_entity_poly.entity_id
_entity_poly.type
_entity_poly.pdbx_seq_one_letter_code
_entity_poly.pdbx_strand_id
1 'polypeptide(L)'
;MTRLACLALLLAVTAAFTPTPVTPSGSIGTGPGQISPRKAYAQGKALTFKVLVCDDCPLQKNELDRDRALSLTASLAAVYEGEETGSPDDKAVQELCGPEIEDCGIRMEVVHYFLTRRFKLESAG
;
A
#
# COMPACT_ATOMS: atom_id res chain seq x y z
N MET A 1 -27.03 61.23 20.21
CA MET A 1 -27.58 60.12 19.39
C MET A 1 -26.61 59.83 18.27
N THR A 2 -26.31 58.54 18.02
CA THR A 2 -25.79 57.95 16.77
C THR A 2 -24.37 58.36 16.32
N ARG A 3 -23.37 57.49 16.10
CA ARG A 3 -23.29 56.02 15.95
C ARG A 3 -21.88 55.55 16.33
N LEU A 4 -21.83 54.41 17.02
CA LEU A 4 -20.62 53.62 17.28
C LEU A 4 -19.90 53.29 15.97
N ALA A 5 -18.65 53.69 15.86
CA ALA A 5 -17.77 53.33 14.76
C ALA A 5 -16.82 52.19 15.17
N CYS A 6 -16.72 51.22 14.27
CA CYS A 6 -15.58 50.31 14.10
C CYS A 6 -15.32 49.29 15.22
N LEU A 7 -16.22 48.33 15.36
CA LEU A 7 -15.90 46.99 15.86
C LEU A 7 -15.81 46.04 14.66
N ALA A 8 -14.86 45.11 14.74
CA ALA A 8 -14.65 43.95 13.86
C ALA A 8 -13.88 44.21 12.54
N LEU A 9 -12.57 44.40 12.66
CA LEU A 9 -11.66 43.86 11.65
C LEU A 9 -10.56 43.06 12.39
N LEU A 10 -10.32 41.85 11.88
CA LEU A 10 -9.11 41.04 12.08
C LEU A 10 -9.08 40.10 13.29
N LEU A 11 -10.09 39.23 13.40
CA LEU A 11 -9.97 37.92 14.07
C LEU A 11 -10.29 36.82 13.04
N ALA A 12 -9.40 36.62 12.06
CA ALA A 12 -9.54 35.55 11.07
C ALA A 12 -8.21 35.22 10.37
N VAL A 13 -7.16 34.85 11.11
CA VAL A 13 -5.98 34.17 10.54
C VAL A 13 -5.50 33.07 11.48
N THR A 14 -6.36 32.08 11.74
CA THR A 14 -5.95 30.80 12.35
C THR A 14 -6.79 29.65 11.79
N ALA A 15 -6.85 29.52 10.46
CA ALA A 15 -7.52 28.38 9.84
C ALA A 15 -6.89 28.01 8.50
N ALA A 16 -5.61 27.64 8.50
CA ALA A 16 -5.01 26.91 7.37
C ALA A 16 -3.72 26.16 7.78
N PHE A 17 -3.67 25.59 8.98
CA PHE A 17 -2.87 24.37 9.16
C PHE A 17 -3.81 23.19 8.93
N THR A 18 -4.30 23.04 7.70
CA THR A 18 -4.69 21.71 7.25
C THR A 18 -3.40 20.91 7.28
N PRO A 19 -3.24 19.87 8.13
CA PRO A 19 -2.18 18.93 7.90
C PRO A 19 -2.41 18.43 6.48
N THR A 20 -1.52 18.80 5.56
CA THR A 20 -1.40 18.07 4.31
C THR A 20 -1.33 16.61 4.72
N PRO A 21 -2.16 15.72 4.18
CA PRO A 21 -1.96 14.31 4.42
C PRO A 21 -0.56 14.01 3.91
N VAL A 22 0.38 13.91 4.83
CA VAL A 22 1.72 13.40 4.54
C VAL A 22 1.42 11.97 4.15
N THR A 23 1.35 11.73 2.84
CA THR A 23 1.30 10.39 2.29
C THR A 23 2.48 9.67 2.92
N PRO A 24 2.26 8.71 3.82
CA PRO A 24 3.37 8.07 4.50
C PRO A 24 4.25 7.47 3.41
N SER A 25 5.51 7.89 3.35
CA SER A 25 6.55 7.20 2.59
C SER A 25 6.55 5.78 3.14
N GLY A 26 6.00 4.84 2.37
CA GLY A 26 5.17 3.75 2.88
C GLY A 26 5.84 2.61 3.61
N SER A 27 6.84 2.88 4.44
CA SER A 27 7.53 1.83 5.18
C SER A 27 6.68 1.26 6.32
N ILE A 28 6.76 -0.05 6.46
CA ILE A 28 6.10 -0.79 7.53
C ILE A 28 6.93 -0.70 8.82
N GLY A 29 6.32 -0.21 9.89
CA GLY A 29 6.95 -0.19 11.21
C GLY A 29 6.15 0.57 12.26
N THR A 30 6.77 0.85 13.40
CA THR A 30 6.10 1.41 14.60
C THR A 30 6.42 2.90 14.82
N GLY A 31 7.17 3.53 13.93
CA GLY A 31 7.55 4.95 14.02
C GLY A 31 6.44 5.92 13.58
N PRO A 32 6.55 7.21 13.95
CA PRO A 32 5.68 8.25 13.41
C PRO A 32 5.80 8.31 11.89
N GLY A 33 4.67 8.27 11.19
CA GLY A 33 4.63 8.24 9.72
C GLY A 33 4.76 6.87 9.07
N GLN A 34 4.89 5.78 9.84
CA GLN A 34 4.97 4.41 9.31
C GLN A 34 3.63 3.68 9.37
N ILE A 35 3.46 2.68 8.50
CA ILE A 35 2.28 1.81 8.53
C ILE A 35 2.50 0.75 9.62
N SER A 36 1.62 0.74 10.63
CA SER A 36 1.73 -0.27 11.70
C SER A 36 1.69 -1.70 11.13
N PRO A 37 2.48 -2.66 11.65
CA PRO A 37 2.52 -4.03 11.14
C PRO A 37 1.17 -4.74 11.06
N ARG A 38 0.28 -4.48 12.03
CA ARG A 38 -1.09 -5.03 12.04
C ARG A 38 -1.93 -4.48 10.89
N LYS A 39 -1.83 -3.17 10.63
CA LYS A 39 -2.55 -2.51 9.54
C LYS A 39 -2.01 -2.99 8.19
N ALA A 40 -0.68 -3.06 8.04
CA ALA A 40 -0.04 -3.61 6.86
C ALA A 40 -0.50 -5.04 6.57
N TYR A 41 -0.52 -5.92 7.58
CA TYR A 41 -1.01 -7.29 7.41
C TYR A 41 -2.47 -7.35 6.93
N ALA A 42 -3.36 -6.56 7.53
CA ALA A 42 -4.77 -6.55 7.16
C ALA A 42 -5.00 -5.98 5.75
N GLN A 43 -4.29 -4.91 5.39
CA GLN A 43 -4.36 -4.28 4.07
C GLN A 43 -3.75 -5.19 3.00
N GLY A 44 -2.58 -5.77 3.25
CA GLY A 44 -1.94 -6.74 2.37
C GLY A 44 -2.84 -7.93 2.10
N LYS A 45 -3.43 -8.53 3.14
CA LYS A 45 -4.42 -9.60 2.97
C LYS A 45 -5.57 -9.16 2.05
N ALA A 46 -6.17 -8.01 2.32
CA ALA A 46 -7.31 -7.52 1.54
C ALA A 46 -6.93 -7.29 0.07
N LEU A 47 -5.75 -6.69 -0.19
CA LEU A 47 -5.26 -6.45 -1.55
C LEU A 47 -4.95 -7.76 -2.28
N THR A 48 -4.25 -8.70 -1.65
CA THR A 48 -3.94 -10.00 -2.25
C THR A 48 -5.21 -10.72 -2.69
N PHE A 49 -6.22 -10.84 -1.81
CA PHE A 49 -7.47 -11.54 -2.14
C PHE A 49 -8.48 -10.74 -2.97
N LYS A 50 -8.23 -9.46 -3.22
CA LYS A 50 -9.12 -8.64 -4.06
C LYS A 50 -8.57 -8.48 -5.48
N VAL A 51 -7.25 -8.38 -5.61
CA VAL A 51 -6.59 -8.03 -6.87
C VAL A 51 -5.87 -9.24 -7.46
N LEU A 52 -5.13 -9.99 -6.64
CA LEU A 52 -4.32 -11.09 -7.15
C LEU A 52 -5.06 -12.43 -7.13
N VAL A 53 -5.87 -12.65 -6.10
CA VAL A 53 -6.45 -13.96 -5.77
C VAL A 53 -7.95 -13.89 -5.66
N CYS A 54 -8.65 -14.31 -6.71
CA CYS A 54 -10.11 -14.37 -6.78
C CYS A 54 -10.55 -15.47 -7.76
N ASP A 55 -11.85 -15.76 -7.83
CA ASP A 55 -12.36 -16.86 -8.66
C ASP A 55 -12.13 -16.64 -10.17
N ASP A 56 -12.07 -15.36 -10.59
CA ASP A 56 -11.82 -14.93 -11.97
C ASP A 56 -10.43 -14.30 -12.19
N CYS A 57 -9.55 -14.34 -11.17
CA CYS A 57 -8.22 -13.74 -11.22
C CYS A 57 -7.21 -14.70 -11.88
N PRO A 58 -6.05 -14.20 -12.35
CA PRO A 58 -4.96 -15.02 -12.85
C PRO A 58 -4.47 -16.10 -11.87
N LEU A 59 -4.69 -15.87 -10.57
CA LEU A 59 -4.39 -16.83 -9.51
C LEU A 59 -5.65 -17.17 -8.72
N GLN A 60 -6.01 -18.45 -8.65
CA GLN A 60 -7.15 -18.87 -7.86
C GLN A 60 -6.79 -19.07 -6.39
N LYS A 61 -7.80 -18.97 -5.51
CA LYS A 61 -7.61 -19.08 -4.05
C LYS A 61 -7.03 -20.42 -3.59
N ASN A 62 -7.40 -21.51 -4.25
CA ASN A 62 -6.87 -22.86 -4.02
C ASN A 62 -5.42 -23.04 -4.50
N GLU A 63 -4.93 -22.16 -5.38
CA GLU A 63 -3.58 -22.20 -5.93
C GLU A 63 -2.58 -21.38 -5.10
N LEU A 64 -3.06 -20.55 -4.16
CA LEU A 64 -2.20 -19.77 -3.28
C LEU A 64 -1.63 -20.64 -2.14
N ASP A 65 -0.56 -21.36 -2.46
CA ASP A 65 0.28 -22.09 -1.52
C ASP A 65 1.61 -21.37 -1.22
N ARG A 66 2.52 -22.05 -0.50
CA ARG A 66 3.81 -21.47 -0.11
C ARG A 66 4.73 -21.25 -1.30
N ASP A 67 4.76 -22.16 -2.26
CA ASP A 67 5.67 -22.08 -3.42
C ASP A 67 5.19 -20.99 -4.37
N ARG A 68 3.88 -20.86 -4.53
CA ARG A 68 3.29 -19.74 -5.27
C ARG A 68 3.47 -18.41 -4.56
N ALA A 69 3.36 -18.38 -3.23
CA ALA A 69 3.68 -17.18 -2.46
C ALA A 69 5.15 -16.74 -2.63
N LEU A 70 6.11 -17.68 -2.71
CA LEU A 70 7.52 -17.39 -2.99
C LEU A 70 7.70 -16.77 -4.38
N SER A 71 7.09 -17.36 -5.40
CA SER A 71 7.12 -16.86 -6.77
C SER A 71 6.52 -15.44 -6.87
N LEU A 72 5.38 -15.19 -6.23
CA LEU A 72 4.77 -13.86 -6.14
C LEU A 72 5.68 -12.84 -5.44
N THR A 73 6.35 -13.22 -4.35
CA THR A 73 7.30 -12.31 -3.67
C THR A 73 8.51 -11.97 -4.54
N ALA A 74 9.00 -12.90 -5.36
CA ALA A 74 10.08 -12.62 -6.31
C ALA A 74 9.62 -11.67 -7.43
N SER A 75 8.43 -11.91 -8.00
CA SER A 75 7.83 -11.02 -9.00
C SER A 75 7.56 -9.62 -8.44
N LEU A 76 7.11 -9.51 -7.19
CA LEU A 76 6.94 -8.23 -6.50
C LEU A 76 8.24 -7.44 -6.38
N ALA A 77 9.34 -8.11 -6.04
CA ALA A 77 10.65 -7.47 -5.94
C ALA A 77 11.14 -6.98 -7.31
N ALA A 78 11.03 -7.81 -8.36
CA ALA A 78 11.43 -7.43 -9.70
C ALA A 78 10.60 -6.25 -10.25
N VAL A 79 9.27 -6.27 -10.08
CA VAL A 79 8.42 -5.15 -10.53
C VAL A 79 8.75 -3.86 -9.75
N TYR A 80 9.09 -3.96 -8.47
CA TYR A 80 9.57 -2.82 -7.68
C TYR A 80 10.86 -2.22 -8.25
N GLU A 81 11.76 -3.07 -8.78
CA GLU A 81 13.03 -2.67 -9.40
C GLU A 81 12.89 -2.28 -10.88
N GLY A 82 11.68 -2.38 -11.46
CA GLY A 82 11.43 -2.10 -12.87
C GLY A 82 11.89 -3.24 -13.81
N GLU A 83 12.05 -4.44 -13.27
CA GLU A 83 12.45 -5.65 -13.97
C GLU A 83 11.28 -6.64 -14.14
N GLU A 84 11.47 -7.64 -15.01
CA GLU A 84 10.57 -8.80 -15.15
C GLU A 84 11.33 -10.07 -14.75
N THR A 85 10.66 -11.02 -14.10
CA THR A 85 11.26 -12.30 -13.71
C THR A 85 11.06 -13.40 -14.75
N GLY A 86 10.12 -13.20 -15.70
CA GLY A 86 9.61 -14.25 -16.57
C GLY A 86 8.69 -15.25 -15.87
N SER A 87 8.31 -14.96 -14.62
CA SER A 87 7.38 -15.78 -13.84
C SER A 87 5.96 -15.65 -14.41
N PRO A 88 5.14 -16.73 -14.32
CA PRO A 88 3.71 -16.59 -14.61
C PRO A 88 3.00 -15.58 -13.70
N ASP A 89 3.61 -15.22 -12.56
CA ASP A 89 3.07 -14.24 -11.62
C ASP A 89 3.34 -12.78 -12.02
N ASP A 90 4.24 -12.49 -12.96
CA ASP A 90 4.59 -11.11 -13.30
C ASP A 90 3.37 -10.32 -13.77
N LYS A 91 2.50 -10.94 -14.57
CA LYS A 91 1.24 -10.34 -15.02
C LYS A 91 0.28 -10.08 -13.86
N ALA A 92 0.18 -11.02 -12.91
CA ALA A 92 -0.66 -10.84 -11.74
C ALA A 92 -0.15 -9.68 -10.88
N VAL A 93 1.17 -9.58 -10.69
CA VAL A 93 1.79 -8.50 -9.92
C VAL A 93 1.62 -7.13 -10.59
N GLN A 94 1.67 -7.05 -11.92
CA GLN A 94 1.42 -5.80 -12.66
C GLN A 94 0.02 -5.21 -12.36
N GLU A 95 -0.98 -6.04 -12.04
CA GLU A 95 -2.33 -5.56 -11.67
C GLU A 95 -2.36 -4.77 -10.35
N LEU A 96 -1.34 -4.95 -9.48
CA LEU A 96 -1.21 -4.11 -8.28
C LEU A 96 -0.80 -2.67 -8.59
N CYS A 97 -0.18 -2.45 -9.76
CA CYS A 97 0.50 -1.21 -10.15
C CYS A 97 0.00 -0.64 -11.48
N GLY A 98 -1.32 -0.72 -11.72
CA GLY A 98 -1.96 -0.13 -12.88
C GLY A 98 -1.68 1.38 -13.05
N PRO A 99 -1.90 1.93 -14.26
CA PRO A 99 -1.41 3.26 -14.69
C PRO A 99 -1.95 4.46 -13.89
N GLU A 100 -2.96 4.26 -13.04
CA GLU A 100 -3.58 5.31 -12.22
C GLU A 100 -3.30 5.14 -10.71
N ILE A 101 -2.43 4.20 -10.33
CA ILE A 101 -2.18 3.83 -8.93
C ILE A 101 -0.90 4.54 -8.43
N GLU A 102 -1.09 5.72 -7.82
CA GLU A 102 0.02 6.53 -7.27
C GLU A 102 0.73 5.88 -6.06
N ASP A 103 0.10 4.89 -5.40
CA ASP A 103 0.62 4.21 -4.20
C ASP A 103 1.14 2.79 -4.48
N CYS A 104 1.52 2.50 -5.73
CA CYS A 104 2.02 1.19 -6.19
C CYS A 104 3.10 0.59 -5.26
N GLY A 105 4.14 1.36 -4.90
CA GLY A 105 5.20 0.89 -3.99
C GLY A 105 4.69 0.47 -2.62
N ILE A 106 3.75 1.24 -2.05
CA ILE A 106 3.14 0.94 -0.74
C ILE A 106 2.29 -0.32 -0.83
N ARG A 107 1.51 -0.47 -1.90
CA ARG A 107 0.68 -1.65 -2.14
C ARG A 107 1.51 -2.91 -2.29
N MET A 108 2.62 -2.84 -3.01
CA MET A 108 3.56 -3.94 -3.13
C MET A 108 4.18 -4.29 -1.77
N GLU A 109 4.61 -3.30 -0.98
CA GLU A 109 5.21 -3.53 0.33
C GLU A 109 4.24 -4.22 1.31
N VAL A 110 2.97 -3.78 1.37
CA VAL A 110 1.98 -4.41 2.26
C VAL A 110 1.57 -5.82 1.80
N VAL A 111 1.49 -6.07 0.49
CA VAL A 111 1.22 -7.40 -0.06
C VAL A 111 2.40 -8.34 0.22
N HIS A 112 3.64 -7.88 -0.04
CA HIS A 112 4.86 -8.61 0.29
C HIS A 112 4.91 -8.96 1.78
N TYR A 113 4.64 -7.98 2.66
CA TYR A 113 4.58 -8.21 4.11
C TYR A 113 3.56 -9.27 4.51
N PHE A 114 2.36 -9.24 3.90
CA PHE A 114 1.33 -10.23 4.15
C PHE A 114 1.78 -11.64 3.74
N LEU A 115 2.33 -11.81 2.53
CA LEU A 115 2.79 -13.10 2.01
C LEU A 115 3.91 -13.68 2.89
N THR A 116 4.94 -12.88 3.17
CA THR A 116 6.08 -13.28 4.01
C THR A 116 5.62 -13.69 5.41
N ARG A 117 4.71 -12.93 6.04
CA ARG A 117 4.19 -13.25 7.38
C ARG A 117 3.28 -14.48 7.37
N ARG A 118 2.40 -14.62 6.38
CA ARG A 118 1.39 -15.70 6.31
C ARG A 118 2.01 -17.05 5.98
N PHE A 119 3.02 -17.07 5.11
CA PHE A 119 3.67 -18.29 4.62
C PHE A 119 5.04 -18.56 5.24
N LYS A 120 5.50 -17.69 6.16
CA LYS A 120 6.81 -17.78 6.82
C LYS A 120 7.93 -17.90 5.77
N LEU A 121 7.89 -17.00 4.80
CA LEU A 121 8.93 -16.93 3.78
C LEU A 121 10.18 -16.35 4.44
N GLU A 122 11.35 -16.90 4.13
CA GLU A 122 12.59 -16.25 4.53
C GLU A 122 12.72 -15.00 3.67
N SER A 123 12.78 -13.83 4.30
CA SER A 123 13.05 -12.59 3.57
C SER A 123 14.41 -12.78 2.89
N ALA A 124 14.45 -12.74 1.56
CA ALA A 124 15.71 -12.55 0.86
C ALA A 124 16.27 -11.21 1.35
N GLY A 125 17.29 -11.29 2.20
CA GLY A 125 18.01 -10.13 2.75
C GLY A 125 19.12 -9.68 1.83
#